data_AF-A0A7Y0WIP4-F1
#
_entry.id   AF-A0A7Y0WIP4-F1
#
_cell.length_a   1.000
_cell.length_b   1.000
_cell.length_c   1.000
_cell.angle_alpha   90.00
_cell.angle_beta   90.00
_cell.angle_gamma   90.00
#
_symmetry.space_group_name_H-M   'P 1'
#
loop_
_entity.id
_entity.type
_entity.pdbx_description
1 polymer ?
#
loop_
_entity_poly.entity_id
_entity_poly.type
_entity_poly.pdbx_seq_one_letter_code
_entity_poly.pdbx_strand_id
1 'polypeptide(L)'
;MFSFFTKRQKHYDIVKHILRKDYKIESELNPNFILVSEYKSIVSEAVRNEISDEEVAIKVAARYCAKLAVHDQIQEAKQITPRLLLAAEYFLSRGLISKEVWDYVHAELSNSVLSTKDKM
;
A
#
# COMPACT_ATOMS: atom_id res chain seq x y z
N MET A 1 2.30 -14.39 23.23
CA MET A 1 3.38 -13.65 22.53
C MET A 1 3.84 -14.36 21.25
N PHE A 2 4.17 -15.66 21.27
CA PHE A 2 4.58 -16.42 20.08
C PHE A 2 3.60 -16.37 18.89
N SER A 3 2.28 -16.52 19.15
CA SER A 3 1.24 -16.45 18.11
C SER A 3 1.20 -15.10 17.37
N PHE A 4 1.49 -14.00 18.06
CA PHE A 4 1.50 -12.67 17.44
C PHE A 4 2.72 -12.48 16.54
N PHE A 5 3.90 -12.95 16.95
CA PHE A 5 5.11 -12.90 16.13
C PHE A 5 4.99 -13.77 14.88
N THR A 6 4.44 -14.98 14.99
CA THR A 6 4.23 -15.87 13.83
C THR A 6 3.16 -15.34 12.87
N LYS A 7 2.04 -14.80 13.39
CA LYS A 7 1.02 -14.11 12.57
C LYS A 7 1.62 -12.92 11.83
N ARG A 8 2.43 -12.10 12.52
CA ARG A 8 3.09 -10.94 11.91
C ARG A 8 4.05 -11.33 10.80
N GLN A 9 4.87 -12.37 10.99
CA GLN A 9 5.77 -12.86 9.94
C GLN A 9 4.99 -13.36 8.72
N LYS A 10 3.92 -14.11 8.94
CA LYS A 10 3.03 -14.58 7.86
C LYS A 10 2.43 -13.39 7.07
N HIS A 11 1.89 -12.39 7.76
CA HIS A 11 1.35 -11.19 7.11
C HIS A 11 2.43 -10.46 6.29
N TYR A 12 3.67 -10.33 6.79
CA TYR A 12 4.75 -9.72 6.00
C TYR A 12 4.99 -10.44 4.68
N ASP A 13 5.06 -11.77 4.72
CA ASP A 13 5.41 -12.58 3.56
C ASP A 13 4.28 -12.56 2.51
N ILE A 14 3.02 -12.61 2.96
CA ILE A 14 1.85 -12.52 2.08
C ILE A 14 1.74 -11.12 1.46
N VAL A 15 1.81 -10.06 2.26
CA VAL A 15 1.74 -8.68 1.77
C VAL A 15 2.85 -8.41 0.77
N LYS A 16 4.08 -8.87 1.04
CA LYS A 16 5.20 -8.75 0.11
C LYS A 16 4.94 -9.46 -1.22
N HIS A 17 4.34 -10.65 -1.16
CA HIS A 17 3.95 -11.39 -2.36
C HIS A 17 2.92 -10.63 -3.19
N ILE A 18 1.89 -10.08 -2.56
CA ILE A 18 0.85 -9.27 -3.23
C ILE A 18 1.47 -8.03 -3.87
N LEU A 19 2.29 -7.27 -3.13
CA LEU A 19 2.99 -6.08 -3.62
C LEU A 19 3.79 -6.36 -4.89
N ARG A 20 4.53 -7.47 -4.91
CA ARG A 20 5.34 -7.84 -6.07
C ARG A 20 4.50 -8.34 -7.24
N LYS A 21 3.49 -9.18 -6.98
CA LYS A 21 2.71 -9.85 -8.03
C LYS A 21 1.75 -8.89 -8.70
N ASP A 22 0.98 -8.17 -7.89
CA ASP A 22 -0.20 -7.43 -8.31
C ASP A 22 0.13 -5.96 -8.59
N TYR A 23 1.00 -5.35 -7.76
CA TYR A 23 1.36 -3.94 -7.87
C TYR A 23 2.74 -3.69 -8.51
N LYS A 24 3.53 -4.74 -8.75
CA LYS A 24 4.91 -4.65 -9.28
C LYS A 24 5.86 -3.80 -8.42
N ILE A 25 5.62 -3.76 -7.11
CA ILE A 25 6.45 -3.03 -6.15
C ILE A 25 7.46 -4.00 -5.52
N GLU A 26 8.75 -3.76 -5.71
CA GLU A 26 9.81 -4.54 -5.06
C GLU A 26 10.25 -3.88 -3.75
N SER A 27 10.04 -4.55 -2.61
CA SER A 27 10.20 -3.94 -1.29
C SER A 27 11.64 -3.93 -0.73
N GLU A 28 12.50 -4.85 -1.16
CA GLU A 28 13.83 -5.05 -0.54
C GLU A 28 14.99 -4.43 -1.31
N LEU A 29 14.79 -4.20 -2.60
CA LEU A 29 15.83 -3.67 -3.51
C LEU A 29 15.50 -2.26 -3.99
N ASN A 30 14.31 -1.74 -3.69
CA ASN A 30 13.93 -0.41 -4.10
C ASN A 30 14.30 0.60 -3.00
N PRO A 31 15.31 1.47 -3.22
CA PRO A 31 15.70 2.50 -2.24
C PRO A 31 14.58 3.52 -1.97
N ASN A 32 13.58 3.58 -2.86
CA ASN A 32 12.42 4.46 -2.76
C ASN A 32 11.23 3.77 -2.07
N PHE A 33 11.37 2.49 -1.68
CA PHE A 33 10.33 1.81 -0.91
C PHE A 33 10.11 2.51 0.43
N ILE A 34 8.91 2.35 1.00
CA ILE A 34 8.63 2.88 2.33
C ILE A 34 9.66 2.34 3.33
N LEU A 35 9.98 3.14 4.34
CA LEU A 35 10.98 2.74 5.34
C LEU A 35 10.58 1.40 5.95
N VAL A 36 11.54 0.51 6.17
CA VAL A 36 11.28 -0.82 6.74
C VAL A 36 10.53 -0.71 8.08
N SER A 37 10.81 0.31 8.88
CA SER A 37 10.08 0.60 10.12
C SER A 37 8.61 0.96 9.89
N GLU A 38 8.31 1.72 8.83
CA GLU A 38 6.97 2.14 8.44
C GLU A 38 6.16 0.95 7.90
N TYR A 39 6.75 0.15 7.01
CA TYR A 39 6.17 -1.13 6.57
C TYR A 39 5.87 -2.04 7.76
N LYS A 40 6.82 -2.12 8.71
CA LYS A 40 6.65 -2.94 9.90
C LYS A 40 5.56 -2.44 10.84
N SER A 41 5.35 -1.13 10.91
CA SER A 41 4.29 -0.53 11.69
C SER A 41 2.92 -0.87 11.10
N ILE A 42 2.74 -0.71 9.78
CA ILE A 42 1.47 -0.98 9.10
C ILE A 42 1.06 -2.45 9.27
N VAL A 43 1.99 -3.39 9.06
CA VAL A 43 1.73 -4.83 9.26
C VAL A 43 1.47 -5.16 10.73
N SER A 44 2.15 -4.50 11.66
CA SER A 44 1.91 -4.70 13.09
C SER A 44 0.53 -4.23 13.53
N GLU A 45 0.05 -3.11 12.99
CA GLU A 45 -1.30 -2.59 13.20
C GLU A 45 -2.34 -3.54 12.62
N ALA A 46 -2.10 -4.05 11.41
CA ALA A 46 -2.97 -5.00 10.77
C ALA A 46 -3.20 -6.28 11.59
N VAL A 47 -2.13 -6.84 12.15
CA VAL A 47 -2.22 -8.04 13.01
C VAL A 47 -3.02 -7.75 14.28
N ARG A 48 -2.94 -6.52 14.82
CA ARG A 48 -3.69 -6.13 16.03
C ARG A 48 -5.18 -5.92 15.76
N ASN A 49 -5.49 -5.36 14.60
CA ASN A 49 -6.84 -4.99 14.20
C ASN A 49 -7.51 -6.05 13.31
N GLU A 50 -6.87 -7.21 13.13
CA GLU A 50 -7.34 -8.32 12.29
C GLU A 50 -7.67 -7.91 10.85
N ILE A 51 -6.91 -6.94 10.31
CA ILE A 51 -7.04 -6.43 8.95
C ILE A 51 -6.52 -7.49 7.97
N SER A 52 -7.20 -7.64 6.84
CA SER A 52 -6.82 -8.60 5.79
C SER A 52 -5.50 -8.24 5.12
N ASP A 53 -4.79 -9.25 4.59
CA ASP A 53 -3.53 -9.06 3.86
C ASP A 53 -3.70 -8.15 2.63
N GLU A 54 -4.84 -8.24 1.95
CA GLU A 54 -5.20 -7.43 0.79
C GLU A 54 -5.35 -5.95 1.14
N GLU A 55 -6.06 -5.64 2.24
CA GLU A 55 -6.20 -4.29 2.74
C GLU A 55 -4.85 -3.69 3.14
N VAL A 56 -3.98 -4.49 3.75
CA VAL A 56 -2.63 -4.06 4.11
C VAL A 56 -1.79 -3.79 2.87
N ALA A 57 -1.83 -4.68 1.88
CA ALA A 57 -1.08 -4.50 0.64
C ALA A 57 -1.51 -3.24 -0.11
N ILE A 58 -2.81 -2.95 -0.15
CA ILE A 58 -3.35 -1.72 -0.73
C ILE A 58 -2.89 -0.47 0.03
N LYS A 59 -2.94 -0.50 1.37
CA LYS A 59 -2.45 0.61 2.20
C LYS A 59 -0.96 0.88 1.97
N VAL A 60 -0.15 -0.18 1.92
CA VAL A 60 1.29 -0.07 1.67
C VAL A 60 1.57 0.47 0.27
N ALA A 61 0.86 -0.01 -0.74
CA ALA A 61 1.01 0.46 -2.12
C ALA A 61 0.61 1.94 -2.27
N ALA A 62 -0.47 2.37 -1.64
CA ALA A 62 -0.89 3.78 -1.62
C ALA A 62 0.17 4.68 -0.99
N ARG A 63 0.67 4.26 0.18
CA ARG A 63 1.72 5.00 0.90
C ARG A 63 3.02 5.09 0.12
N TYR A 64 3.39 4.00 -0.56
CA TYR A 64 4.54 3.97 -1.46
C TYR A 64 4.39 4.97 -2.62
N CYS A 65 3.22 5.02 -3.27
CA CYS A 65 2.96 5.99 -4.34
C CYS A 65 3.03 7.44 -3.83
N ALA A 66 2.53 7.71 -2.62
CA ALA A 66 2.64 9.04 -2.01
C ALA A 66 4.09 9.42 -1.71
N LYS A 67 4.90 8.49 -1.20
CA LYS A 67 6.34 8.70 -1.00
C LYS A 67 7.06 8.99 -2.30
N LEU A 68 6.81 8.23 -3.37
CA LEU A 68 7.38 8.50 -4.69
C LEU A 68 7.07 9.93 -5.15
N ALA A 69 5.85 10.41 -4.93
CA ALA A 69 5.48 11.79 -5.29
C ALA A 69 6.22 12.85 -4.46
N VAL A 70 6.51 12.60 -3.18
CA VAL A 70 7.29 13.50 -2.32
C VAL A 70 8.78 13.52 -2.69
N HIS A 71 9.29 12.43 -3.25
CA HIS A 71 10.69 12.27 -3.66
C HIS A 71 10.94 12.60 -5.15
N ASP A 72 10.10 13.43 -5.76
CA ASP A 72 10.18 13.85 -7.17
C ASP A 72 10.07 12.71 -8.21
N GLN A 73 9.63 11.51 -7.80
CA GLN A 73 9.43 10.34 -8.67
C GLN A 73 7.97 10.18 -9.10
N ILE A 74 7.32 11.31 -9.40
CA ILE A 74 5.88 11.32 -9.62
C ILE A 74 5.42 10.52 -10.84
N GLN A 75 6.30 10.36 -11.84
CA GLN A 75 6.01 9.54 -13.02
C GLN A 75 5.90 8.06 -12.65
N GLU A 76 6.75 7.57 -11.75
CA GLU A 76 6.68 6.19 -11.24
C GLU A 76 5.39 5.99 -10.42
N ALA A 77 5.03 6.96 -9.58
CA ALA A 77 3.77 6.96 -8.84
C ALA A 77 2.54 6.91 -9.78
N LYS A 78 2.55 7.71 -10.86
CA LYS A 78 1.48 7.76 -11.86
C LYS A 78 1.33 6.47 -12.66
N GLN A 79 2.39 5.66 -12.81
CA GLN A 79 2.30 4.35 -13.47
C GLN A 79 1.61 3.29 -12.60
N ILE A 80 1.76 3.38 -11.27
CA ILE A 80 1.23 2.39 -10.32
C ILE A 80 -0.20 2.74 -9.90
N THR A 81 -0.48 4.04 -9.73
CA THR A 81 -1.74 4.58 -9.20
C THR A 81 -2.99 4.07 -9.91
N PRO A 82 -3.08 4.00 -11.26
CA PRO A 82 -4.27 3.48 -11.95
C PRO A 82 -4.57 2.02 -11.61
N ARG A 83 -3.53 1.18 -11.47
CA ARG A 83 -3.71 -0.25 -11.11
C ARG A 83 -4.17 -0.37 -9.67
N LEU A 84 -3.62 0.45 -8.79
CA LEU A 84 -3.99 0.50 -7.39
C LEU A 84 -5.45 0.93 -7.20
N LEU A 85 -5.89 1.99 -7.87
CA LEU A 85 -7.27 2.45 -7.83
C LEU A 85 -8.24 1.38 -8.38
N LEU A 86 -7.92 0.78 -9.52
CA LEU A 86 -8.75 -0.26 -10.11
C LEU A 86 -8.87 -1.51 -9.21
N ALA A 87 -7.76 -1.93 -8.59
CA ALA A 87 -7.77 -3.02 -7.61
C ALA A 87 -8.60 -2.65 -6.36
N ALA A 88 -8.42 -1.43 -5.84
CA ALA A 88 -9.15 -0.94 -4.66
C ALA A 88 -10.66 -0.83 -4.92
N GLU A 89 -11.08 -0.28 -6.06
CA GLU A 89 -12.49 -0.22 -6.47
C GLU A 89 -13.09 -1.62 -6.64
N TYR A 90 -12.36 -2.52 -7.30
CA TYR A 90 -12.81 -3.90 -7.47
C TYR A 90 -12.96 -4.60 -6.11
N PHE A 91 -11.97 -4.50 -5.23
CA PHE A 91 -12.04 -5.12 -3.91
C PHE A 91 -13.14 -4.50 -3.04
N LEU A 92 -13.37 -3.20 -3.12
CA LEU A 92 -14.47 -2.54 -2.41
C LEU A 92 -15.83 -3.08 -2.90
N SER A 93 -16.02 -3.17 -4.21
CA SER A 93 -17.26 -3.68 -4.81
C SER A 93 -17.58 -5.13 -4.43
N ARG A 94 -16.54 -5.91 -4.07
CA ARG A 94 -16.63 -7.31 -3.65
C ARG A 94 -16.69 -7.49 -2.14
N GLY A 95 -16.63 -6.40 -1.36
CA GLY A 95 -16.56 -6.45 0.11
C GLY A 95 -15.25 -7.02 0.65
N LEU A 96 -14.17 -7.00 -0.15
CA LEU A 96 -12.85 -7.51 0.20
C LEU A 96 -11.98 -6.46 0.90
N ILE A 97 -12.31 -5.18 0.74
CA ILE A 97 -11.76 -4.10 1.58
C ILE A 97 -12.89 -3.29 2.21
N SER A 98 -12.62 -2.76 3.39
CA SER A 98 -13.48 -1.82 4.09
C SER A 98 -13.53 -0.45 3.40
N LYS A 99 -14.62 0.28 3.64
CA LYS A 99 -14.76 1.67 3.20
C LYS A 99 -13.67 2.57 3.80
N GLU A 100 -13.25 2.30 5.03
CA GLU A 100 -12.17 3.05 5.69
C GLU A 100 -10.83 2.89 4.95
N VAL A 101 -10.51 1.68 4.46
CA VAL A 101 -9.31 1.45 3.65
C VAL A 101 -9.43 2.16 2.30
N TRP A 102 -10.61 2.14 1.67
CA TRP A 102 -10.85 2.89 0.45
C TRP A 102 -10.65 4.40 0.64
N ASP A 103 -11.25 4.98 1.68
CA ASP A 103 -11.16 6.40 1.98
C ASP A 103 -9.70 6.81 2.25
N TYR A 104 -8.93 5.97 2.96
CA TYR A 104 -7.48 6.15 3.15
C TYR A 104 -6.73 6.19 1.82
N VAL A 105 -6.92 5.18 0.97
CA VAL A 105 -6.23 5.08 -0.34
C VAL A 105 -6.56 6.27 -1.21
N HIS A 106 -7.84 6.62 -1.28
CA HIS A 106 -8.31 7.73 -2.10
C HIS A 106 -7.73 9.06 -1.61
N ALA A 107 -7.73 9.32 -0.29
CA ALA A 107 -7.15 10.53 0.28
C ALA A 107 -5.64 10.62 0.04
N GLU A 108 -4.90 9.53 0.29
CA GLU A 108 -3.45 9.47 0.15
C GLU A 108 -3.02 9.74 -1.29
N LEU A 109 -3.66 9.07 -2.27
CA LEU A 109 -3.35 9.25 -3.68
C LEU A 109 -3.83 10.59 -4.22
N SER A 110 -4.99 11.08 -3.76
CA SER A 110 -5.50 12.39 -4.16
C SER A 110 -4.54 13.50 -3.75
N ASN A 111 -4.08 13.49 -2.50
CA ASN A 111 -3.21 14.53 -1.97
C ASN A 111 -1.81 14.53 -2.60
N SER A 112 -1.28 13.35 -2.95
CA SER A 112 0.12 13.21 -3.36
C SER A 112 0.30 13.05 -4.88
N VAL A 113 -0.55 12.29 -5.55
CA VAL A 113 -0.33 11.85 -6.95
C VAL A 113 -1.33 12.46 -7.93
N LEU A 114 -2.60 12.63 -7.54
CA LEU A 114 -3.64 13.13 -8.44
C LEU A 114 -3.81 14.66 -8.36
N SER A 115 -3.50 15.28 -7.22
CA SER A 115 -3.56 16.75 -7.01
C SER A 115 -2.38 17.50 -7.63
N THR A 116 -1.32 16.80 -8.01
CA THR A 116 -0.20 17.37 -8.79
C THR A 116 -0.65 17.59 -10.23
N LYS A 117 -1.49 18.63 -10.39
CA LYS A 117 -1.62 19.39 -11.63
C LYS A 117 -0.21 19.63 -12.15
N ASP A 118 -0.02 19.24 -13.41
CA ASP A 118 1.16 19.50 -14.21
C ASP A 118 1.86 20.79 -13.80
N LYS A 119 2.88 20.66 -12.96
CA LYS A 119 3.97 21.63 -12.93
C LYS A 119 4.96 21.17 -13.99
N MET A 120 4.55 21.29 -15.25
CA MET A 120 5.48 21.44 -16.37
C MET A 120 5.76 22.93 -16.55
#